data_AF-A0A5J4PB71-F1
#
_entry.id   AF-A0A5J4PB71-F1
#
_cell.length_a   1.000
_cell.length_b   1.000
_cell.length_c   1.000
_cell.angle_alpha   90.00
_cell.angle_beta   90.00
_cell.angle_gamma   90.00
#
_symmetry.space_group_name_H-M   'P 1'
#
loop_
_entity.id
_entity.type
_entity.pdbx_description
1 polymer ?
#
loop_
_entity_poly.entity_id
_entity_poly.type
_entity_poly.pdbx_seq_one_letter_code
_entity_poly.pdbx_strand_id
1 'polypeptide(L)' 'MPDYDLITVLGPTASGKTRCAVAVAYELDTEIISADSRQVYRGMT' A
#
# COMPACT_ATOMS: atom_id res chain seq x y z
N MET A 1 -24.29 1.15 -0.97
CA MET A 1 -22.91 1.46 -1.38
C MET A 1 -22.37 0.21 -2.04
N PRO A 2 -21.63 0.29 -3.15
CA PRO A 2 -21.00 -0.90 -3.72
C PRO A 2 -20.00 -1.48 -2.70
N ASP A 3 -19.93 -2.81 -2.63
CA ASP A 3 -18.88 -3.52 -1.90
C ASP A 3 -17.61 -3.50 -2.76
N TYR A 4 -16.46 -3.29 -2.11
CA TYR A 4 -15.15 -3.29 -2.76
C TYR A 4 -14.26 -4.36 -2.13
N ASP A 5 -13.57 -5.12 -2.98
CA ASP A 5 -12.51 -6.01 -2.52
C ASP A 5 -11.30 -5.17 -2.06
N LEU A 6 -10.80 -5.46 -0.84
CA LEU A 6 -9.70 -4.72 -0.24
C LEU A 6 -8.68 -5.66 0.39
N ILE A 7 -7.41 -5.49 0.01
CA ILE A 7 -6.27 -6.19 0.61
C ILE A 7 -5.44 -5.19 1.41
N THR A 8 -5.21 -5.47 2.68
CA THR A 8 -4.41 -4.61 3.58
C THR A 8 -3.07 -5.26 3.89
N VAL A 9 -1.97 -4.59 3.52
CA VAL A 9 -0.60 -5.04 3.81
C VAL A 9 -0.05 -4.31 5.03
N LEU A 10 -0.07 -4.95 6.20
CA LEU A 10 0.36 -4.39 7.49
C LEU A 10 1.75 -4.87 7.93
N GLY A 11 2.34 -4.20 8.91
CA GLY A 11 3.62 -4.58 9.54
C GLY A 11 4.56 -3.41 9.87
N PRO A 12 5.69 -3.66 10.55
CA PRO A 12 6.62 -2.61 11.01
C PRO A 12 7.29 -1.83 9.86
N THR A 13 7.79 -0.62 10.14
CA THR A 13 8.65 0.13 9.20
C THR A 13 9.85 -0.74 8.78
N ALA A 14 10.25 -0.64 7.51
CA ALA A 14 11.34 -1.42 6.90
C ALA A 14 11.14 -2.95 6.81
N SER A 15 9.94 -3.49 7.11
CA SER A 15 9.66 -4.93 6.98
C SER A 15 9.41 -5.42 5.54
N GLY A 16 9.61 -4.57 4.53
CA GLY A 16 9.43 -4.95 3.11
C GLY A 16 7.99 -4.83 2.56
N LYS A 17 7.07 -4.19 3.29
CA LYS A 17 5.65 -4.06 2.88
C LYS A 17 5.46 -3.45 1.49
N THR A 18 6.21 -2.39 1.17
CA THR A 18 6.11 -1.75 -0.15
C THR A 18 6.44 -2.73 -1.28
N ARG A 19 7.48 -3.56 -1.11
CA ARG A 19 7.84 -4.59 -2.09
C ARG A 19 6.74 -5.65 -2.23
N CYS A 20 6.15 -6.07 -1.11
CA CYS A 20 5.03 -7.02 -1.11
C CYS A 20 3.80 -6.43 -1.81
N ALA A 21 3.38 -5.21 -1.44
CA ALA A 21 2.22 -4.54 -2.01
C ALA A 21 2.37 -4.32 -3.52
N VAL A 22 3.56 -3.93 -4.00
CA VAL A 22 3.84 -3.78 -5.45
C VAL A 22 3.73 -5.11 -6.19
N ALA A 23 4.26 -6.20 -5.63
CA ALA A 23 4.15 -7.52 -6.25
C ALA A 23 2.69 -7.98 -6.34
N VAL A 24 1.91 -7.83 -5.24
CA VAL A 24 0.49 -8.17 -5.22
C VAL A 24 -0.31 -7.33 -6.22
N ALA A 25 -0.04 -6.02 -6.29
CA ALA A 25 -0.72 -5.11 -7.22
C ALA A 25 -0.46 -5.48 -8.69
N TYR A 26 0.77 -5.87 -9.01
CA TYR A 26 1.15 -6.32 -10.35
C TYR A 26 0.45 -7.62 -10.75
N GLU A 27 0.44 -8.63 -9.86
CA GLU A 27 -0.17 -9.94 -10.15
C GLU A 27 -1.70 -9.88 -10.25
N LEU A 28 -2.34 -8.95 -9.53
CA LEU A 28 -3.80 -8.81 -9.47
C LEU A 28 -4.36 -7.67 -10.33
N ASP A 29 -3.52 -6.94 -11.08
CA ASP A 29 -3.90 -5.77 -11.86
C ASP A 29 -4.74 -4.76 -11.04
N THR A 30 -4.22 -4.35 -9.88
CA THR A 30 -4.93 -3.49 -8.92
C THR A 30 -4.09 -2.29 -8.48
N GLU A 31 -4.73 -1.35 -7.79
CA GLU A 31 -4.14 -0.09 -7.36
C GLU A 31 -3.65 -0.14 -5.91
N ILE A 32 -2.63 0.67 -5.62
CA ILE A 32 -2.08 0.81 -4.26
C ILE A 32 -2.48 2.17 -3.70
N ILE A 33 -3.13 2.15 -2.53
CA ILE A 33 -3.37 3.35 -1.72
C ILE A 33 -2.40 3.33 -0.54
N SER A 34 -1.55 4.36 -0.41
CA SER A 34 -0.66 4.46 0.75
C SER A 34 -1.46 4.75 2.02
N ALA A 35 -1.28 3.90 3.03
CA ALA A 35 -1.85 4.07 4.36
C ALA A 35 -0.81 4.57 5.38
N ASP A 36 0.31 5.15 4.91
CA ASP A 36 1.34 5.73 5.76
C ASP A 36 1.06 7.23 6.01
N SER A 37 0.78 7.59 7.27
CA SER A 37 0.44 8.96 7.67
C SER A 37 1.56 9.98 7.48
N ARG A 38 2.80 9.52 7.23
CA ARG A 38 3.95 10.38 6.96
C ARG A 38 4.09 10.66 5.45
N GLN A 39 3.82 9.68 4.60
CA GLN A 39 4.00 9.82 3.13
C GLN A 39 3.01 10.78 2.46
N VAL A 40 1.97 11.23 3.16
CA VAL A 40 1.04 12.25 2.65
C VAL A 40 1.66 13.64 2.52
N TYR A 41 2.77 13.92 3.23
CA TYR A 41 3.43 15.21 3.19
C TYR A 41 4.47 15.28 2.06
N ARG A 42 4.32 16.29 1.18
CA ARG A 42 5.30 16.58 0.13
C ARG A 42 6.61 17.08 0.75
N GLY A 43 7.74 16.74 0.12
CA GLY A 43 9.06 17.14 0.60
C GLY A 43 9.53 16.40 1.86
N MET A 44 8.83 15.34 2.25
CA MET A 44 9.35 14.41 3.25
C MET A 44 10.49 13.59 2.64
N THR A 45 11.71 14.07 2.84
CA THR A 45 12.97 13.36 2.55
C THR A 45 13.35 12.41 3.66
#